data_AF-A0A2E1MHX4-F1
#
_entry.id   AF-A0A2E1MHX4-F1
#
_cell.length_a   1.000
_cell.length_b   1.000
_cell.length_c   1.000
_cell.angle_alpha   90.00
_cell.angle_beta   90.00
_cell.angle_gamma   90.00
#
_symmetry.space_group_name_H-M   'P 1'
#
loop_
_entity.id
_entity.type
_entity.pdbx_description
1 polymer ?
#
loop_
_entity_poly.entity_id
_entity_poly.type
_entity_poly.pdbx_seq_one_letter_code
_entity_poly.pdbx_strand_id
1 'polypeptide(L)'
;MKNLKLILLCMLFVIGCDDTDALDNIIDGTDGIDVIQLSEDGMLEGSFQFSGIIIYENTECSGTAITSVCNEGDGDFGEISEAQCDSLGGSMIPLIDLFTNGDPTCAPYIIFASDGSFINPDCETFTYTIDSTYTVQIDESECEDQDGNDIENITTQAACDSVGGNWELDILDGFLNTVDGSVTINGTDEGGCDNDEYVNENDCYDAGYDWEDPECYQYTLTYAPDHDGTCTGEDLCDDGSDGCESDDDCEDGEECLDGECNFFECQSSDLDCGTNQECVDGVCIDLIECDSDEDCEVYQQCDGVCVDSYICTNNAQLYSDYIIGLLAGTATALDCQIAMSGLLEWCEAGCEYADGYTDEDQICTEEFLGSSAEDISLECAVLHPDNSGFFLTGTFTATSFTMYSTEDCSGDGMTGMCMDGVSTNESACTEAGQTWMSYLDVIGDLSVTTQSGDAAYCADFDDEIEYDWYTNQADCEANGSAEGAADGVWYDASCSAIIWTESN
;
A
#
# COMPACT_ATOMS: atom_id res chain seq x y z
N MET A 1 -53.01 63.93 23.45
CA MET A 1 -51.84 63.45 22.70
C MET A 1 -51.97 61.93 22.57
N LYS A 2 -51.98 61.45 21.30
CA LYS A 2 -51.68 60.11 20.76
C LYS A 2 -52.05 58.90 21.64
N ASN A 3 -53.12 58.16 21.36
CA ASN A 3 -53.18 56.96 20.48
C ASN A 3 -52.18 55.85 20.89
N LEU A 4 -52.46 54.54 20.89
CA LEU A 4 -53.64 53.69 20.73
C LEU A 4 -53.05 52.24 20.66
N LYS A 5 -53.50 51.33 21.54
CA LYS A 5 -53.72 49.85 21.42
C LYS A 5 -52.74 48.88 20.70
N LEU A 6 -52.92 47.61 21.10
CA LEU A 6 -52.87 46.33 20.31
C LEU A 6 -51.58 45.50 20.50
N ILE A 7 -51.56 44.39 21.27
CA ILE A 7 -52.07 43.01 21.03
C ILE A 7 -51.19 42.20 20.05
N LEU A 8 -50.59 41.10 20.57
CA LEU A 8 -50.45 39.73 20.01
C LEU A 8 -49.50 39.46 18.80
N LEU A 9 -48.66 38.43 19.01
CA LEU A 9 -48.04 37.48 18.05
C LEU A 9 -47.10 37.98 16.94
N CYS A 10 -45.80 37.72 17.14
CA CYS A 10 -44.83 37.10 16.20
C CYS A 10 -43.83 36.40 17.15
N MET A 11 -43.56 35.08 17.23
CA MET A 11 -43.37 34.05 16.20
C MET A 11 -43.04 34.65 14.84
N LEU A 12 -41.75 34.94 14.64
CA LEU A 12 -41.00 34.85 13.38
C LEU A 12 -39.57 35.37 13.63
N PHE A 13 -38.60 34.46 13.44
CA PHE A 13 -37.17 34.67 13.17
C PHE A 13 -36.33 35.52 14.13
N VAL A 14 -35.66 34.83 15.05
CA VAL A 14 -34.23 35.05 15.37
C VAL A 14 -33.57 33.75 14.90
N ILE A 15 -33.21 33.59 13.63
CA ILE A 15 -31.84 33.81 13.12
C ILE A 15 -30.94 34.44 14.18
N GLY A 16 -30.43 33.60 15.07
CA GLY A 16 -29.09 33.83 15.60
C GLY A 16 -28.16 33.46 14.47
N CYS A 17 -27.37 34.42 14.00
CA CYS A 17 -26.18 34.13 13.24
C CYS A 17 -25.27 33.33 14.16
N ASP A 18 -25.11 32.06 13.84
CA ASP A 18 -23.94 31.28 14.17
C ASP A 18 -22.85 31.79 13.22
N ASP A 19 -21.75 32.34 13.76
CA ASP A 19 -20.60 32.75 12.93
C ASP A 19 -19.60 31.58 12.83
N THR A 20 -20.10 30.35 12.60
CA THR A 20 -19.29 29.15 12.29
C THR A 20 -19.58 28.54 10.91
N ASP A 21 -20.59 29.04 10.17
CA ASP A 21 -21.01 28.44 8.88
C ASP A 21 -20.12 28.79 7.67
N ALA A 22 -18.89 29.27 7.88
CA ALA A 22 -17.92 29.48 6.80
C ALA A 22 -17.01 28.26 6.55
N LEU A 23 -16.91 27.33 7.51
CA LEU A 23 -16.14 26.08 7.35
C LEU A 23 -17.02 24.92 6.86
N ASP A 24 -18.31 24.89 7.21
CA ASP A 24 -19.22 23.79 6.82
C ASP A 24 -19.57 23.75 5.32
N ASN A 25 -19.35 24.83 4.56
CA ASN A 25 -19.71 24.87 3.13
C ASN A 25 -18.59 24.42 2.18
N ILE A 26 -17.46 23.92 2.70
CA ILE A 26 -16.39 23.29 1.91
C ILE A 26 -16.47 21.75 1.99
N ILE A 27 -17.18 21.19 2.99
CA ILE A 27 -17.21 19.74 3.28
C ILE A 27 -18.51 19.07 2.77
N ASP A 28 -19.53 19.81 2.30
CA ASP A 28 -20.78 19.19 1.83
C ASP A 28 -20.74 18.86 0.32
N GLY A 29 -20.14 17.70 0.05
CA GLY A 29 -20.17 16.91 -1.18
C GLY A 29 -21.36 17.18 -2.11
N THR A 30 -21.18 18.12 -3.04
CA THR A 30 -21.90 18.15 -4.31
C THR A 30 -21.03 18.87 -5.35
N ASP A 31 -20.55 18.09 -6.32
CA ASP A 31 -19.76 18.49 -7.51
C ASP A 31 -18.22 18.51 -7.36
N GLY A 32 -17.63 17.40 -6.93
CA GLY A 32 -16.35 16.89 -7.48
C GLY A 32 -15.03 17.46 -6.95
N ILE A 33 -15.03 18.23 -5.86
CA ILE A 33 -13.81 18.66 -5.15
C ILE A 33 -14.02 18.43 -3.64
N ASP A 34 -13.92 17.17 -3.20
CA ASP A 34 -13.84 16.74 -1.80
C ASP A 34 -12.36 16.62 -1.34
N VAL A 35 -11.51 17.63 -1.61
CA VAL A 35 -10.05 17.44 -1.44
C VAL A 35 -9.35 18.65 -0.83
N ILE A 36 -9.93 19.24 0.21
CA ILE A 36 -9.14 20.08 1.12
C ILE A 36 -9.10 19.35 2.46
N GLN A 37 -7.95 18.80 2.81
CA GLN A 37 -7.78 18.01 4.03
C GLN A 37 -7.60 18.93 5.23
N LEU A 38 -8.69 19.57 5.63
CA LEU A 38 -8.78 20.24 6.91
C LEU A 38 -9.50 19.30 7.89
N SER A 39 -8.90 19.09 9.05
CA SER A 39 -9.55 18.51 10.22
C SER A 39 -10.77 19.33 10.64
N GLU A 40 -11.59 18.79 11.55
CA GLU A 40 -12.76 19.48 12.11
C GLU A 40 -12.40 20.84 12.74
N ASP A 41 -11.17 21.00 13.22
CA ASP A 41 -10.66 22.23 13.82
C ASP A 41 -10.05 23.21 12.78
N GLY A 42 -10.09 22.87 11.49
CA GLY A 42 -9.58 23.70 10.39
C GLY A 42 -8.06 23.61 10.19
N MET A 43 -7.40 22.61 10.76
CA MET A 43 -5.96 22.34 10.61
C MET A 43 -5.71 21.39 9.45
N LEU A 44 -4.57 21.50 8.75
CA LEU A 44 -4.18 20.55 7.70
C LEU A 44 -4.02 19.13 8.28
N GLU A 45 -4.39 18.12 7.52
CA GLU A 45 -4.22 16.73 7.95
C GLU A 45 -3.83 15.84 6.78
N GLY A 46 -2.79 15.03 6.96
CA GLY A 46 -2.35 14.03 6.00
C GLY A 46 -0.99 14.34 5.35
N SER A 47 -0.67 13.50 4.37
CA SER A 47 0.62 13.46 3.70
C SER A 47 0.61 14.30 2.43
N PHE A 48 1.68 15.05 2.18
CA PHE A 48 1.83 15.85 0.98
C PHE A 48 3.19 15.57 0.34
N GLN A 49 3.17 15.33 -0.96
CA GLN A 49 4.36 15.05 -1.75
C GLN A 49 4.87 16.34 -2.41
N PHE A 50 6.19 16.51 -2.51
CA PHE A 50 6.76 17.57 -3.33
C PHE A 50 6.42 17.33 -4.81
N SER A 51 5.81 18.33 -5.45
CA SER A 51 5.41 18.27 -6.86
C SER A 51 6.02 19.40 -7.70
N GLY A 52 6.73 20.32 -7.06
CA GLY A 52 7.49 21.37 -7.74
C GLY A 52 8.39 22.15 -6.80
N ILE A 53 9.45 22.69 -7.38
CA ILE A 53 10.37 23.62 -6.74
C ILE A 53 10.70 24.72 -7.74
N ILE A 54 10.71 25.95 -7.27
CA ILE A 54 11.21 27.10 -8.01
C ILE A 54 12.09 27.95 -7.09
N ILE A 55 13.14 28.54 -7.65
CA ILE A 55 14.11 29.37 -6.92
C ILE A 55 14.05 30.80 -7.46
N TYR A 56 14.18 31.77 -6.57
CA TYR A 56 14.31 33.19 -6.89
C TYR A 56 15.63 33.69 -6.32
N GLU A 57 16.41 34.42 -7.12
CA GLU A 57 17.64 35.12 -6.68
C GLU A 57 17.30 36.37 -5.83
N ASN A 58 16.49 36.20 -4.80
CA ASN A 58 16.15 37.18 -3.76
C ASN A 58 15.32 36.54 -2.63
N THR A 59 15.34 37.16 -1.46
CA THR A 59 14.55 36.75 -0.28
C THR A 59 13.04 37.04 -0.37
N GLU A 60 12.54 37.66 -1.44
CA GLU A 60 11.13 38.09 -1.53
C GLU A 60 10.29 37.13 -2.41
N CYS A 61 10.90 36.05 -2.89
CA CYS A 61 10.25 35.03 -3.74
C CYS A 61 9.55 35.66 -4.96
N SER A 62 10.18 36.66 -5.58
CA SER A 62 9.54 37.48 -6.61
C SER A 62 10.44 37.69 -7.82
N GLY A 63 9.81 37.93 -8.98
CA GLY A 63 10.53 38.21 -10.23
C GLY A 63 10.58 37.00 -11.16
N THR A 64 11.73 36.80 -11.80
CA THR A 64 11.94 35.68 -12.72
C THR A 64 12.37 34.48 -11.89
N ALA A 65 11.55 33.42 -11.91
CA ALA A 65 11.88 32.18 -11.24
C ALA A 65 12.83 31.32 -12.08
N ILE A 66 13.77 30.67 -11.42
CA ILE A 66 14.53 29.53 -11.91
C ILE A 66 13.67 28.29 -11.65
N THR A 67 13.35 27.55 -12.71
CA THR A 67 12.51 26.32 -12.62
C THR A 67 13.24 25.09 -13.15
N SER A 68 14.47 25.27 -13.66
CA SER A 68 15.26 24.25 -14.32
C SER A 68 16.71 24.69 -14.42
N VAL A 69 17.64 23.74 -14.36
CA VAL A 69 19.08 23.95 -14.54
C VAL A 69 19.58 23.24 -15.80
N CYS A 70 20.72 23.69 -16.34
CA CYS A 70 21.35 22.97 -17.46
C CYS A 70 22.21 21.82 -16.93
N ASN A 71 21.99 20.60 -17.43
CA ASN A 71 22.91 19.48 -17.28
C ASN A 71 23.78 19.36 -18.54
N GLU A 72 25.08 19.62 -18.40
CA GLU A 72 26.06 19.52 -19.49
C GLU A 72 26.71 18.13 -19.65
N GLY A 73 26.33 17.16 -18.80
CA GLY A 73 26.76 15.75 -18.89
C GLY A 73 28.03 15.40 -18.10
N ASP A 74 28.67 16.38 -17.43
CA ASP A 74 29.87 16.19 -16.60
C ASP A 74 29.58 16.40 -15.09
N GLY A 75 28.31 16.45 -14.68
CA GLY A 75 27.90 16.73 -13.29
C GLY A 75 27.90 18.21 -12.88
N ASP A 76 28.40 19.11 -13.74
CA ASP A 76 28.29 20.56 -13.54
C ASP A 76 26.90 21.05 -13.97
N PHE A 77 26.15 21.56 -13.00
CA PHE A 77 24.86 22.22 -13.23
C PHE A 77 25.08 23.73 -13.42
N GLY A 78 24.70 24.24 -14.59
CA GLY A 78 24.85 25.65 -14.93
C GLY A 78 23.53 26.40 -14.93
N GLU A 79 23.49 27.56 -14.28
CA GLU A 79 22.39 28.54 -14.36
C GLU A 79 22.46 29.35 -15.67
N ILE A 80 22.38 28.65 -16.78
CA ILE A 80 22.47 29.24 -18.11
C ILE A 80 21.12 29.13 -18.82
N SER A 81 20.88 30.05 -19.75
CA SER A 81 19.64 29.99 -20.54
C SER A 81 19.57 28.70 -21.35
N GLU A 82 18.36 28.23 -21.65
CA GLU A 82 18.09 27.06 -22.52
C GLU A 82 18.90 27.13 -23.82
N ALA A 83 18.96 28.30 -24.46
CA ALA A 83 19.73 28.49 -25.69
C ALA A 83 21.25 28.34 -25.51
N GLN A 84 21.78 28.65 -24.32
CA GLN A 84 23.18 28.39 -23.97
C GLN A 84 23.39 26.91 -23.67
N CYS A 85 22.48 26.29 -22.91
CA CYS A 85 22.50 24.87 -22.60
C CYS A 85 22.53 24.01 -23.89
N ASP A 86 21.60 24.29 -24.81
CA ASP A 86 21.54 23.67 -26.14
C ASP A 86 22.84 23.86 -26.93
N SER A 87 23.51 25.01 -26.77
CA SER A 87 24.74 25.31 -27.50
C SER A 87 25.95 24.54 -26.99
N LEU A 88 25.90 24.10 -25.74
CA LEU A 88 26.90 23.26 -25.09
C LEU A 88 26.57 21.76 -25.26
N GLY A 89 25.38 21.45 -25.76
CA GLY A 89 24.90 20.08 -25.96
C GLY A 89 24.27 19.48 -24.72
N GLY A 90 24.00 20.30 -23.69
CA GLY A 90 23.30 19.91 -22.48
C GLY A 90 21.79 19.87 -22.65
N SER A 91 21.09 19.53 -21.57
CA SER A 91 19.63 19.52 -21.49
C SER A 91 19.14 20.26 -20.25
N MET A 92 18.03 20.98 -20.37
CA MET A 92 17.39 21.61 -19.21
C MET A 92 16.66 20.54 -18.39
N ILE A 93 17.03 20.41 -17.13
CA ILE A 93 16.41 19.51 -16.17
C ILE A 93 15.54 20.36 -15.22
N PRO A 94 14.23 20.07 -15.09
CA PRO A 94 13.39 20.69 -14.07
C PRO A 94 14.02 20.56 -12.69
N LEU A 95 13.93 21.60 -11.85
CA LEU A 95 14.54 21.55 -10.52
C LEU A 95 14.02 20.38 -9.68
N ILE A 96 12.73 20.03 -9.80
CA ILE A 96 12.15 18.89 -9.06
C ILE A 96 12.79 17.56 -9.49
N ASP A 97 13.20 17.43 -10.76
CA ASP A 97 13.80 16.22 -11.29
C ASP A 97 15.23 16.00 -10.77
N LEU A 98 15.87 17.03 -10.19
CA LEU A 98 17.16 16.89 -9.51
C LEU A 98 17.04 16.13 -8.18
N PHE A 99 15.89 16.25 -7.51
CA PHE A 99 15.62 15.55 -6.25
C PHE A 99 15.03 14.17 -6.49
N THR A 100 14.35 13.98 -7.60
CA THR A 100 13.59 12.76 -7.89
C THR A 100 14.27 11.86 -8.92
N ASN A 101 15.43 12.25 -9.45
CA ASN A 101 16.07 11.60 -10.60
C ASN A 101 15.09 11.40 -11.80
N GLY A 102 14.09 12.27 -11.91
CA GLY A 102 13.02 12.20 -12.91
C GLY A 102 11.89 11.21 -12.61
N ASP A 103 11.93 10.49 -11.48
CA ASP A 103 10.84 9.63 -11.01
C ASP A 103 9.99 10.35 -9.95
N PRO A 104 8.78 10.85 -10.30
CA PRO A 104 7.94 11.57 -9.35
C PRO A 104 7.51 10.73 -8.14
N THR A 105 7.64 9.39 -8.17
CA THR A 105 7.35 8.55 -7.00
C THR A 105 8.41 8.67 -5.90
N CYS A 106 9.62 9.12 -6.25
CA CYS A 106 10.69 9.40 -5.30
C CYS A 106 10.55 10.73 -4.56
N ALA A 107 9.63 11.61 -4.97
CA ALA A 107 9.54 12.91 -4.33
C ALA A 107 9.21 12.73 -2.83
N PRO A 108 9.96 13.40 -1.94
CA PRO A 108 9.78 13.22 -0.50
C PRO A 108 8.37 13.61 -0.07
N TYR A 109 8.01 13.17 1.13
CA TYR A 109 6.74 13.50 1.75
C TYR A 109 6.97 14.38 2.98
N ILE A 110 6.02 15.25 3.24
CA ILE A 110 5.84 15.92 4.51
C ILE A 110 4.47 15.58 5.08
N ILE A 111 4.33 15.68 6.39
CA ILE A 111 3.11 15.24 7.07
C ILE A 111 2.60 16.36 7.97
N PHE A 112 1.36 16.79 7.73
CA PHE A 112 0.65 17.70 8.62
C PHE A 112 -0.31 16.89 9.50
N ALA A 113 -0.25 17.11 10.81
CA ALA A 113 -1.20 16.51 11.75
C ALA A 113 -2.24 17.54 12.21
N SER A 114 -3.42 17.04 12.57
CA SER A 114 -4.53 17.85 13.05
C SER A 114 -4.26 18.53 14.41
N ASP A 115 -3.24 18.11 15.15
CA ASP A 115 -2.82 18.73 16.42
C ASP A 115 -1.83 19.89 16.26
N GLY A 116 -1.44 20.22 15.02
CA GLY A 116 -0.46 21.25 14.71
C GLY A 116 0.99 20.74 14.67
N SER A 117 1.23 19.43 14.74
CA SER A 117 2.56 18.88 14.47
C SER A 117 2.82 18.78 12.96
N PHE A 118 4.06 19.02 12.57
CA PHE A 118 4.58 18.88 11.21
C PHE A 118 5.76 17.91 11.23
N ILE A 119 5.86 17.04 10.23
CA ILE A 119 7.01 16.14 10.07
C ILE A 119 7.67 16.47 8.73
N ASN A 120 8.95 16.83 8.77
CA ASN A 120 9.76 17.12 7.58
C ASN A 120 10.22 15.81 6.89
N PRO A 121 10.88 15.88 5.71
CA PRO A 121 11.39 14.70 5.02
C PRO A 121 12.40 13.88 5.84
N ASP A 122 13.14 14.53 6.75
CA ASP A 122 14.14 13.92 7.63
C ASP A 122 13.51 13.26 8.89
N CYS A 123 12.18 13.19 8.95
CA CYS A 123 11.39 12.64 10.05
C CYS A 123 11.51 13.40 11.38
N GLU A 124 11.99 14.63 11.33
CA GLU A 124 12.00 15.55 12.46
C GLU A 124 10.61 16.15 12.64
N THR A 125 10.23 16.35 13.90
CA THR A 125 8.90 16.83 14.26
C THR A 125 8.97 18.28 14.71
N PHE A 126 8.31 19.14 13.96
CA PHE A 126 8.16 20.56 14.24
C PHE A 126 6.70 20.93 14.48
N THR A 127 6.43 22.23 14.60
CA THR A 127 5.06 22.74 14.73
C THR A 127 4.68 23.59 13.54
N TYR A 128 3.40 23.55 13.18
CA TYR A 128 2.86 24.45 12.19
C TYR A 128 1.54 25.06 12.65
N THR A 129 1.19 26.18 12.04
CA THR A 129 -0.12 26.81 12.20
C THR A 129 -0.72 27.11 10.84
N ILE A 130 -2.05 27.15 10.79
CA ILE A 130 -2.78 27.69 9.64
C ILE A 130 -3.80 28.71 10.14
N ASP A 131 -3.87 29.85 9.48
CA ASP A 131 -4.76 30.94 9.87
C ASP A 131 -6.04 31.02 9.01
N SER A 132 -6.95 31.93 9.37
CA SER A 132 -8.21 32.13 8.63
C SER A 132 -8.05 32.65 7.19
N THR A 133 -6.83 33.02 6.81
CA THR A 133 -6.47 33.41 5.44
C THR A 133 -5.75 32.31 4.68
N TYR A 134 -5.67 31.10 5.27
CA TYR A 134 -4.99 29.92 4.72
C TYR A 134 -3.47 30.10 4.59
N THR A 135 -2.91 31.06 5.33
CA THR A 135 -1.46 31.16 5.51
C THR A 135 -1.03 30.03 6.43
N VAL A 136 -0.09 29.22 5.95
CA VAL A 136 0.58 28.17 6.70
C VAL A 136 1.88 28.76 7.22
N GLN A 137 2.23 28.51 8.48
CA GLN A 137 3.52 28.89 9.04
C GLN A 137 4.10 27.67 9.74
N ILE A 138 5.27 27.23 9.29
CA ILE A 138 6.02 26.12 9.90
C ILE A 138 7.15 26.74 10.71
N ASP A 139 7.32 26.25 11.93
CA ASP A 139 8.33 26.70 12.87
C ASP A 139 9.36 25.58 13.06
N GLU A 140 10.43 25.64 12.26
CA GLU A 140 11.58 24.72 12.32
C GLU A 140 12.67 25.24 13.26
N SER A 141 12.34 26.22 14.10
CA SER A 141 13.31 26.79 15.05
C SER A 141 13.86 25.75 16.01
N GLU A 142 15.17 25.77 16.17
CA GLU A 142 15.90 24.83 17.01
C GLU A 142 16.82 25.52 18.00
N CYS A 143 17.42 24.69 18.87
CA CYS A 143 18.31 25.16 19.91
C CYS A 143 19.67 24.49 19.74
N GLU A 144 20.71 25.27 19.48
CA GLU A 144 22.07 24.77 19.32
C GLU A 144 22.91 24.99 20.58
N ASP A 145 23.99 24.23 20.72
CA ASP A 145 25.06 24.51 21.67
C ASP A 145 26.07 25.56 21.16
N GLN A 146 27.17 25.77 21.89
CA GLN A 146 28.18 26.78 21.51
C GLN A 146 29.07 26.35 20.35
N ASP A 147 29.00 25.08 19.99
CA ASP A 147 29.76 24.46 18.92
C ASP A 147 28.89 24.25 17.67
N GLY A 148 27.62 24.70 17.69
CA GLY A 148 26.66 24.57 16.58
C GLY A 148 26.05 23.18 16.45
N ASN A 149 25.89 22.45 17.56
CA ASN A 149 25.19 21.15 17.54
C ASN A 149 23.83 21.26 18.22
N ASP A 150 22.83 20.55 17.68
CA ASP A 150 21.46 20.61 18.18
C ASP A 150 21.31 20.03 19.58
N ILE A 151 20.54 20.76 20.38
CA ILE A 151 20.13 20.38 21.72
C ILE A 151 18.70 19.86 21.65
N GLU A 152 18.64 18.55 21.45
CA GLU A 152 17.45 17.73 21.41
C GLU A 152 16.41 18.03 22.50
N ASN A 153 15.13 17.92 22.12
CA ASN A 153 13.96 18.09 22.99
C ASN A 153 13.79 19.50 23.61
N ILE A 154 14.30 20.55 22.95
CA ILE A 154 14.09 21.94 23.34
C ILE A 154 13.28 22.66 22.28
N THR A 155 11.98 22.85 22.54
CA THR A 155 11.03 23.43 21.58
C THR A 155 10.69 24.90 21.86
N THR A 156 11.44 25.57 22.74
CA THR A 156 11.22 27.00 23.01
C THR A 156 12.53 27.73 23.29
N GLN A 157 12.64 28.96 22.79
CA GLN A 157 13.75 29.87 23.10
C GLN A 157 14.04 29.99 24.60
N ALA A 158 13.01 30.10 25.43
CA ALA A 158 13.19 30.23 26.88
C ALA A 158 13.82 28.98 27.53
N ALA A 159 13.54 27.79 26.99
CA ALA A 159 14.18 26.56 27.42
C ALA A 159 15.62 26.47 26.89
N CYS A 160 15.87 26.92 25.66
CA CYS A 160 17.19 27.01 25.07
C CYS A 160 18.14 27.93 25.88
N ASP A 161 17.67 29.14 26.18
CA ASP A 161 18.36 30.11 27.04
C ASP A 161 18.71 29.50 28.42
N SER A 162 17.85 28.61 28.93
CA SER A 162 18.01 28.01 30.26
C SER A 162 19.11 26.96 30.32
N VAL A 163 19.39 26.29 29.21
CA VAL A 163 20.53 25.37 29.06
C VAL A 163 21.79 26.08 28.56
N GLY A 164 21.66 27.36 28.18
CA GLY A 164 22.75 28.18 27.68
C GLY A 164 23.07 27.93 26.20
N GLY A 165 22.10 27.41 25.45
CA GLY A 165 22.16 27.27 24.00
C GLY A 165 21.85 28.57 23.27
N ASN A 166 21.98 28.53 21.95
CA ASN A 166 21.59 29.58 21.02
C ASN A 166 20.29 29.17 20.32
N TRP A 167 19.31 30.07 20.24
CA TRP A 167 18.05 29.76 19.56
C TRP A 167 18.15 30.23 18.12
N GLU A 168 18.10 29.29 17.20
CA GLU A 168 18.00 29.54 15.78
C GLU A 168 16.52 29.68 15.42
N LEU A 169 16.17 30.81 14.82
CA LEU A 169 14.80 31.07 14.43
C LEU A 169 14.67 30.73 12.95
N ASP A 170 14.01 29.63 12.65
CA ASP A 170 13.67 29.27 11.28
C ASP A 170 12.16 29.14 11.10
N ILE A 171 11.63 29.92 10.17
CA ILE A 171 10.20 30.09 9.96
C ILE A 171 9.93 30.03 8.46
N LEU A 172 9.23 28.99 8.04
CA LEU A 172 8.80 28.82 6.66
C LEU A 172 7.37 29.34 6.51
N ASP A 173 7.16 30.21 5.52
CA ASP A 173 5.86 30.82 5.23
C ASP A 173 5.23 30.15 4.01
N GLY A 174 3.98 29.73 4.17
CA GLY A 174 3.23 29.02 3.13
C GLY A 174 1.80 29.48 2.95
N PHE A 175 1.14 28.87 1.96
CA PHE A 175 -0.24 29.13 1.61
C PHE A 175 -0.93 27.86 1.11
N LEU A 176 -2.09 27.55 1.68
CA LEU A 176 -2.98 26.51 1.18
C LEU A 176 -3.88 27.07 0.07
N ASN A 177 -3.73 26.53 -1.14
CA ASN A 177 -4.60 26.82 -2.26
C ASN A 177 -5.93 26.05 -2.11
N THR A 178 -6.98 26.77 -1.74
CA THR A 178 -8.30 26.18 -1.52
C THR A 178 -9.03 25.76 -2.81
N VAL A 179 -8.42 25.89 -3.99
CA VAL A 179 -9.04 25.45 -5.26
C VAL A 179 -8.64 24.02 -5.59
N ASP A 180 -7.38 23.66 -5.34
CA ASP A 180 -6.81 22.35 -5.71
C ASP A 180 -6.20 21.60 -4.52
N GLY A 181 -6.21 22.17 -3.31
CA GLY A 181 -5.68 21.56 -2.10
C GLY A 181 -4.15 21.55 -2.02
N SER A 182 -3.45 22.17 -2.98
CA SER A 182 -1.99 22.27 -2.93
C SER A 182 -1.52 23.23 -1.84
N VAL A 183 -0.37 22.94 -1.26
CA VAL A 183 0.31 23.83 -0.30
C VAL A 183 1.56 24.36 -0.96
N THR A 184 1.75 25.68 -0.91
CA THR A 184 3.01 26.31 -1.30
C THR A 184 3.76 26.68 -0.03
N ILE A 185 5.02 26.30 0.11
CA ILE A 185 5.90 26.71 1.21
C ILE A 185 7.05 27.51 0.62
N ASN A 186 7.43 28.60 1.28
CA ASN A 186 8.61 29.38 0.93
C ASN A 186 9.57 29.36 2.12
N GLY A 187 10.85 29.19 1.83
CA GLY A 187 11.90 29.57 2.75
C GLY A 187 12.92 30.44 2.04
N THR A 188 13.80 31.02 2.83
CA THR A 188 14.73 32.05 2.37
C THR A 188 16.11 31.78 2.90
N ASP A 189 17.09 31.88 2.02
CA ASP A 189 18.48 32.03 2.38
C ASP A 189 18.84 33.53 2.28
N GLU A 190 19.34 34.12 3.36
CA GLU A 190 19.76 35.53 3.35
C GLU A 190 21.06 35.75 2.56
N GLY A 191 21.74 34.67 2.16
CA GLY A 191 23.06 34.71 1.57
C GLY A 191 24.10 35.10 2.61
N GLY A 192 25.35 34.73 2.36
CA GLY A 192 26.41 34.89 3.33
C GLY A 192 27.79 34.82 2.72
N CYS A 193 28.78 35.13 3.55
CA CYS A 193 30.16 34.78 3.21
C CYS A 193 30.44 33.37 3.71
N ASP A 194 31.21 32.57 2.97
CA ASP A 194 31.72 31.26 3.43
C ASP A 194 32.45 31.35 4.78
N ASN A 195 32.90 32.55 5.12
CA ASN A 195 33.46 32.88 6.41
C ASN A 195 32.55 33.85 7.17
N ASP A 196 31.95 33.32 8.21
CA ASP A 196 31.04 33.96 9.17
C ASP A 196 31.62 35.18 9.90
N GLU A 197 32.94 35.41 9.87
CA GLU A 197 33.53 36.66 10.37
C GLU A 197 33.13 37.89 9.51
N TYR A 198 32.69 37.69 8.26
CA TYR A 198 32.43 38.74 7.28
C TYR A 198 30.95 38.85 6.89
N VAL A 199 30.24 39.76 7.55
CA VAL A 199 28.82 40.06 7.28
C VAL A 199 28.59 40.98 6.07
N ASN A 200 29.62 41.21 5.25
CA ASN A 200 29.53 42.09 4.09
C ASN A 200 30.29 41.50 2.89
N GLU A 201 29.59 41.41 1.77
CA GLU A 201 30.07 40.93 0.47
C GLU A 201 31.45 41.50 0.08
N ASN A 202 31.64 42.81 0.17
CA ASN A 202 32.91 43.41 -0.26
C ASN A 202 34.07 43.01 0.66
N ASP A 203 33.82 42.92 1.97
CA ASP A 203 34.85 42.53 2.93
C ASP A 203 35.17 41.02 2.82
N CYS A 204 34.16 40.21 2.50
CA CYS A 204 34.28 38.77 2.20
C CYS A 204 35.24 38.53 1.02
N TYR A 205 34.95 39.17 -0.13
CA TYR A 205 35.80 39.08 -1.31
C TYR A 205 37.20 39.67 -1.09
N ASP A 206 37.31 40.78 -0.36
CA ASP A 206 38.62 41.37 -0.04
C ASP A 206 39.47 40.44 0.85
N ALA A 207 38.83 39.58 1.65
CA ALA A 207 39.47 38.53 2.44
C ALA A 207 39.77 37.25 1.63
N GLY A 208 39.22 37.13 0.41
CA GLY A 208 39.44 36.02 -0.50
C GLY A 208 38.52 34.82 -0.27
N TYR A 209 37.36 35.07 0.33
CA TYR A 209 36.26 34.10 0.45
C TYR A 209 35.17 34.40 -0.59
N ASP A 210 34.35 33.41 -0.88
CA ASP A 210 33.21 33.55 -1.78
C ASP A 210 31.96 33.99 -1.01
N TRP A 211 31.05 34.65 -1.73
CA TRP A 211 29.80 35.17 -1.18
C TRP A 211 28.65 34.51 -1.93
N GLU A 212 27.73 33.95 -1.16
CA GLU A 212 26.48 33.35 -1.63
C GLU A 212 25.40 34.44 -1.65
N ASP A 213 24.74 34.58 -2.79
CA ASP A 213 23.66 35.55 -2.95
C ASP A 213 22.39 35.08 -2.21
N PRO A 214 21.53 36.01 -1.76
CA PRO A 214 20.28 35.64 -1.13
C PRO A 214 19.33 34.95 -2.10
N GLU A 215 18.69 33.89 -1.62
CA GLU A 215 17.76 33.08 -2.40
C GLU A 215 16.43 32.91 -1.68
N CYS A 216 15.37 32.69 -2.45
CA CYS A 216 14.13 32.14 -1.93
C CYS A 216 13.77 30.90 -2.73
N TYR A 217 13.53 29.82 -2.02
CA TYR A 217 13.00 28.58 -2.57
C TYR A 217 11.50 28.52 -2.27
N GLN A 218 10.72 28.15 -3.30
CA GLN A 218 9.29 27.91 -3.19
C GLN A 218 8.98 26.48 -3.61
N TYR A 219 8.49 25.71 -2.65
CA TYR A 219 8.03 24.34 -2.84
C TYR A 219 6.53 24.32 -3.09
N THR A 220 6.11 23.50 -4.05
CA THR A 220 4.70 23.13 -4.26
C THR A 220 4.50 21.69 -3.80
N LEU A 221 3.47 21.50 -2.98
CA LEU A 221 3.13 20.25 -2.35
C LEU A 221 1.74 19.84 -2.78
N THR A 222 1.56 18.56 -3.09
CA THR A 222 0.29 17.99 -3.51
C THR A 222 -0.13 16.90 -2.55
N TYR A 223 -1.41 16.89 -2.19
CA TYR A 223 -1.95 15.90 -1.28
C TYR A 223 -1.76 14.48 -1.84
N ALA A 224 -1.21 13.59 -1.00
CA ALA A 224 -0.89 12.21 -1.33
C ALA A 224 -1.74 11.26 -0.47
N PRO A 225 -2.96 10.89 -0.92
CA PRO A 225 -3.88 10.05 -0.14
C PRO A 225 -3.38 8.61 0.05
N ASP A 226 -2.47 8.16 -0.80
CA ASP A 226 -1.94 6.80 -0.79
C ASP A 226 -0.74 6.63 0.16
N HIS A 227 -0.21 7.74 0.71
CA HIS A 227 0.86 7.70 1.70
C HIS A 227 0.26 7.55 3.11
N ASP A 228 0.71 6.53 3.83
CA ASP A 228 0.09 6.06 5.08
C ASP A 228 0.36 6.94 6.32
N GLY A 229 1.09 8.04 6.14
CA GLY A 229 1.42 8.98 7.20
C GLY A 229 2.59 8.51 8.08
N THR A 230 3.35 7.50 7.64
CA THR A 230 4.61 7.12 8.25
C THR A 230 5.77 7.84 7.56
N CYS A 231 6.76 8.31 8.34
CA CYS A 231 8.00 8.85 7.79
C CYS A 231 9.07 7.75 7.87
N THR A 232 9.63 7.36 6.73
CA THR A 232 10.64 6.30 6.66
C THR A 232 12.07 6.83 6.79
N GLY A 233 12.31 8.12 6.54
CA GLY A 233 13.63 8.76 6.66
C GLY A 233 14.68 8.19 5.70
N GLU A 234 14.25 7.31 4.80
CA GLU A 234 15.04 6.72 3.73
C GLU A 234 14.80 7.58 2.48
N ASP A 235 15.88 7.91 1.77
CA ASP A 235 15.77 8.56 0.47
C ASP A 235 15.05 7.58 -0.46
N LEU A 236 13.84 7.96 -0.90
CA LEU A 236 12.98 7.13 -1.75
C LEU A 236 13.62 6.85 -3.12
N CYS A 237 14.65 7.61 -3.48
CA CYS A 237 15.44 7.47 -4.69
C CYS A 237 16.87 6.95 -4.43
N ASP A 238 17.24 6.76 -3.16
CA ASP A 238 18.38 5.94 -2.79
C ASP A 238 17.88 4.49 -2.75
N ASP A 239 18.04 3.81 -3.87
CA ASP A 239 17.81 2.36 -3.94
C ASP A 239 18.85 1.57 -3.12
N GLY A 240 19.68 2.25 -2.32
CA GLY A 240 20.82 1.67 -1.62
C GLY A 240 21.88 1.19 -2.60
N SER A 241 21.76 1.51 -3.89
CA SER A 241 22.87 1.35 -4.80
C SER A 241 23.83 2.50 -4.50
N ASP A 242 24.87 2.13 -3.75
CA ASP A 242 26.23 2.52 -4.14
C ASP A 242 26.47 2.01 -5.57
N GLY A 243 25.73 2.58 -6.51
CA GLY A 243 25.55 2.06 -7.83
C GLY A 243 26.86 2.21 -8.57
N CYS A 244 27.41 1.11 -9.03
CA CYS A 244 28.65 1.17 -9.79
C CYS A 244 28.32 1.47 -11.26
N GLU A 245 29.09 2.35 -11.89
CA GLU A 245 29.07 2.50 -13.35
C GLU A 245 30.18 1.65 -13.99
N SER A 246 31.16 1.24 -13.20
CA SER A 246 32.32 0.47 -13.59
C SER A 246 32.92 -0.29 -12.40
N ASP A 247 33.72 -1.32 -12.68
CA ASP A 247 34.42 -2.10 -11.65
C ASP A 247 35.37 -1.24 -10.79
N ASP A 248 35.78 -0.05 -11.28
CA ASP A 248 36.64 0.88 -10.54
C ASP A 248 35.88 1.59 -9.40
N ASP A 249 34.55 1.54 -9.41
CA ASP A 249 33.67 2.11 -8.38
C ASP A 249 33.49 1.15 -7.19
N CYS A 250 33.94 -0.11 -7.33
CA CYS A 250 33.80 -1.17 -6.32
C CYS A 250 35.08 -1.43 -5.52
N GLU A 251 34.98 -2.07 -4.35
CA GLU A 251 36.15 -2.43 -3.56
C GLU A 251 36.99 -3.56 -4.21
N ASP A 252 38.26 -3.70 -3.81
CA ASP A 252 39.16 -4.74 -4.33
C ASP A 252 38.55 -6.15 -4.15
N GLY A 253 38.12 -6.78 -5.27
CA GLY A 253 37.49 -8.11 -5.27
C GLY A 253 36.03 -8.13 -5.70
N GLU A 254 35.47 -6.96 -6.00
CA GLU A 254 34.11 -6.79 -6.52
C GLU A 254 34.13 -6.42 -8.01
N GLU A 255 33.07 -6.78 -8.74
CA GLU A 255 32.82 -6.36 -10.13
C GLU A 255 31.45 -5.72 -10.23
N CYS A 256 31.35 -4.73 -11.11
CA CYS A 256 30.13 -3.99 -11.30
C CYS A 256 29.19 -4.71 -12.28
N LEU A 257 28.05 -5.19 -11.78
CA LEU A 257 27.05 -5.88 -12.58
C LEU A 257 25.67 -5.28 -12.37
N ASP A 258 25.07 -4.81 -13.47
CA ASP A 258 23.73 -4.21 -13.50
C ASP A 258 23.51 -3.09 -12.47
N GLY A 259 24.58 -2.36 -12.14
CA GLY A 259 24.55 -1.26 -11.19
C GLY A 259 24.88 -1.66 -9.75
N GLU A 260 25.25 -2.91 -9.47
CA GLU A 260 25.63 -3.36 -8.12
C GLU A 260 27.06 -3.93 -8.08
N CYS A 261 27.84 -3.52 -7.07
CA CYS A 261 29.14 -4.11 -6.77
C CYS A 261 28.96 -5.52 -6.19
N ASN A 262 29.30 -6.52 -6.98
CA ASN A 262 29.17 -7.92 -6.60
C ASN A 262 30.54 -8.52 -6.25
N PHE A 263 30.67 -9.11 -5.06
CA PHE A 263 31.91 -9.75 -4.62
C PHE A 263 32.10 -11.13 -5.26
N PHE A 264 33.21 -11.33 -5.97
CA PHE A 264 33.56 -12.59 -6.61
C PHE A 264 34.81 -13.21 -5.94
N GLU A 265 34.62 -14.28 -5.19
CA GLU A 265 35.72 -15.04 -4.57
C GLU A 265 36.57 -15.78 -5.62
N CYS A 266 35.99 -16.09 -6.78
CA CYS A 266 36.69 -16.64 -7.94
C CYS A 266 36.19 -16.02 -9.26
N GLN A 267 37.12 -15.54 -10.10
CA GLN A 267 36.76 -14.73 -11.27
C GLN A 267 36.30 -15.54 -12.49
N SER A 268 36.82 -16.75 -12.70
CA SER A 268 36.38 -17.59 -13.84
C SER A 268 36.92 -19.02 -13.86
N SER A 269 37.63 -19.49 -12.83
CA SER A 269 38.19 -20.84 -12.85
C SER A 269 38.36 -21.50 -11.49
N ASP A 270 38.22 -22.82 -11.45
CA ASP A 270 38.50 -23.66 -10.29
C ASP A 270 39.97 -23.59 -9.81
N LEU A 271 40.85 -22.96 -10.60
CA LEU A 271 42.24 -22.72 -10.21
C LEU A 271 42.40 -21.57 -9.23
N ASP A 272 41.38 -20.71 -9.15
CA ASP A 272 41.31 -19.59 -8.22
C ASP A 272 40.90 -20.09 -6.81
N CYS A 273 40.33 -21.30 -6.74
CA CYS A 273 39.88 -21.94 -5.51
C CYS A 273 40.91 -22.90 -4.89
N GLY A 274 40.68 -23.24 -3.62
CA GLY A 274 41.50 -24.17 -2.85
C GLY A 274 41.51 -25.60 -3.40
N THR A 275 42.35 -26.46 -2.83
CA THR A 275 42.36 -27.88 -3.24
C THR A 275 41.07 -28.55 -2.77
N ASN A 276 40.34 -29.21 -3.67
CA ASN A 276 38.97 -29.74 -3.48
C ASN A 276 37.84 -28.69 -3.51
N GLN A 277 38.05 -27.55 -4.16
CA GLN A 277 37.00 -26.58 -4.43
C GLN A 277 36.79 -26.38 -5.94
N GLU A 278 35.58 -26.02 -6.35
CA GLU A 278 35.27 -25.57 -7.72
C GLU A 278 34.60 -24.19 -7.70
N CYS A 279 34.78 -23.44 -8.78
CA CYS A 279 34.24 -22.10 -8.90
C CYS A 279 32.86 -22.16 -9.54
N VAL A 280 31.81 -21.88 -8.77
CA VAL A 280 30.42 -21.83 -9.25
C VAL A 280 29.86 -20.45 -8.98
N ASP A 281 29.45 -19.77 -10.05
CA ASP A 281 28.84 -18.45 -10.02
C ASP A 281 29.59 -17.42 -9.15
N GLY A 282 30.92 -17.46 -9.18
CA GLY A 282 31.75 -16.50 -8.45
C GLY A 282 32.23 -16.92 -7.08
N VAL A 283 31.80 -18.08 -6.59
CA VAL A 283 32.09 -18.57 -5.24
C VAL A 283 32.84 -19.90 -5.29
N CYS A 284 33.84 -20.06 -4.43
CA CYS A 284 34.57 -21.31 -4.30
C CYS A 284 33.80 -22.29 -3.41
N ILE A 285 33.17 -23.30 -4.01
CA ILE A 285 32.42 -24.34 -3.29
C ILE A 285 33.27 -25.59 -3.06
N ASP A 286 33.21 -26.19 -1.87
CA ASP A 286 33.89 -27.45 -1.58
C ASP A 286 33.22 -28.63 -2.32
N LEU A 287 34.01 -29.47 -3.00
CA LEU A 287 33.53 -30.62 -3.77
C LEU A 287 33.00 -31.77 -2.89
N ILE A 288 33.35 -31.79 -1.59
CA ILE A 288 32.88 -32.74 -0.56
C ILE A 288 32.85 -31.97 0.76
N GLU A 289 31.67 -31.76 1.33
CA GLU A 289 31.50 -30.99 2.58
C GLU A 289 31.72 -31.87 3.83
N CYS A 290 31.52 -33.18 3.71
CA CYS A 290 31.71 -34.14 4.81
C CYS A 290 32.21 -35.51 4.31
N ASP A 291 33.03 -36.20 5.11
CA ASP A 291 33.47 -37.59 4.85
C ASP A 291 32.75 -38.60 5.78
N SER A 292 32.14 -38.12 6.86
CA SER A 292 31.40 -38.91 7.86
C SER A 292 30.45 -38.04 8.68
N ASP A 293 29.46 -38.66 9.36
CA ASP A 293 28.50 -37.95 10.23
C ASP A 293 29.16 -37.16 11.37
N GLU A 294 30.41 -37.48 11.72
CA GLU A 294 31.17 -36.78 12.75
C GLU A 294 31.67 -35.40 12.28
N ASP A 295 31.67 -35.17 10.96
CA ASP A 295 32.06 -33.90 10.34
C ASP A 295 30.90 -32.89 10.31
N CYS A 296 29.67 -33.33 10.59
CA CYS A 296 28.45 -32.50 10.57
C CYS A 296 28.00 -32.06 11.98
N GLU A 297 27.17 -31.02 12.06
CA GLU A 297 26.62 -30.57 13.33
C GLU A 297 25.72 -31.62 13.98
N VAL A 298 25.45 -31.45 15.28
CA VAL A 298 24.56 -32.38 16.00
C VAL A 298 23.18 -32.34 15.33
N TYR A 299 22.68 -33.51 14.96
CA TYR A 299 21.44 -33.72 14.17
C TYR A 299 21.59 -33.58 12.65
N GLN A 300 22.80 -33.72 12.11
CA GLN A 300 23.04 -33.89 10.67
C GLN A 300 23.66 -35.27 10.35
N GLN A 301 23.49 -35.73 9.11
CA GLN A 301 24.08 -36.97 8.59
C GLN A 301 24.89 -36.65 7.32
N CYS A 302 25.99 -37.37 7.11
CA CYS A 302 26.85 -37.15 5.97
C CYS A 302 26.57 -38.11 4.81
N ASP A 303 26.25 -37.54 3.65
CA ASP A 303 26.15 -38.26 2.36
C ASP A 303 26.85 -37.48 1.23
N GLY A 304 28.08 -37.02 1.51
CA GLY A 304 28.85 -36.10 0.65
C GLY A 304 28.58 -34.61 0.93
N VAL A 305 27.43 -34.31 1.55
CA VAL A 305 27.00 -33.03 2.12
C VAL A 305 26.31 -33.30 3.47
N CYS A 306 26.37 -32.35 4.41
CA CYS A 306 25.72 -32.48 5.72
C CYS A 306 24.22 -32.16 5.62
N VAL A 307 23.37 -33.19 5.79
CA VAL A 307 21.90 -33.05 5.71
C VAL A 307 21.27 -33.14 7.09
N ASP A 308 20.30 -32.26 7.40
CA ASP A 308 19.60 -32.25 8.68
C ASP A 308 18.74 -33.52 8.89
N SER A 309 19.17 -34.38 9.81
CA SER A 309 18.49 -35.63 10.20
C SER A 309 17.08 -35.40 10.76
N TYR A 310 16.76 -34.19 11.25
CA TYR A 310 15.43 -33.89 11.79
C TYR A 310 14.34 -33.78 10.71
N ILE A 311 14.68 -33.28 9.51
CA ILE A 311 13.74 -33.07 8.40
C ILE A 311 13.32 -34.42 7.79
N CYS A 312 14.28 -35.32 7.57
CA CYS A 312 13.97 -36.59 6.92
C CYS A 312 13.14 -37.55 7.80
N THR A 313 13.27 -37.49 9.13
CA THR A 313 12.65 -38.48 10.04
C THR A 313 11.20 -38.14 10.44
N ASN A 314 10.86 -36.85 10.61
CA ASN A 314 9.50 -36.45 11.00
C ASN A 314 8.51 -36.49 9.83
N ASN A 315 8.97 -36.10 8.64
CA ASN A 315 8.15 -36.02 7.45
C ASN A 315 7.72 -37.43 6.95
N ALA A 316 8.60 -38.43 7.03
CA ALA A 316 8.25 -39.81 6.70
C ALA A 316 7.13 -40.42 7.56
N GLN A 317 7.02 -40.02 8.84
CA GLN A 317 5.92 -40.46 9.72
C GLN A 317 4.62 -39.72 9.40
N LEU A 318 4.69 -38.40 9.19
CA LEU A 318 3.55 -37.56 8.80
C LEU A 318 2.94 -38.01 7.47
N TYR A 319 3.73 -38.31 6.44
CA TYR A 319 3.19 -38.77 5.14
C TYR A 319 2.56 -40.15 5.19
N SER A 320 3.00 -41.03 6.09
CA SER A 320 2.37 -42.33 6.23
C SER A 320 0.91 -42.21 6.66
N ASP A 321 0.58 -41.27 7.55
CA ASP A 321 -0.78 -41.04 8.03
C ASP A 321 -1.66 -40.34 6.99
N TYR A 322 -1.12 -39.37 6.24
CA TYR A 322 -1.83 -38.68 5.16
C TYR A 322 -2.09 -39.57 3.93
N ILE A 323 -1.12 -40.37 3.49
CA ILE A 323 -1.29 -41.34 2.39
C ILE A 323 -2.33 -42.41 2.77
N ILE A 324 -2.39 -42.82 4.04
CA ILE A 324 -3.43 -43.72 4.54
C ILE A 324 -4.83 -43.06 4.46
N GLY A 325 -4.94 -41.76 4.77
CA GLY A 325 -6.19 -40.99 4.64
C GLY A 325 -6.63 -40.77 3.19
N LEU A 326 -5.70 -40.50 2.28
CA LEU A 326 -5.89 -40.40 0.83
C LEU A 326 -6.41 -41.72 0.25
N LEU A 327 -5.77 -42.85 0.57
CA LEU A 327 -6.20 -44.18 0.12
C LEU A 327 -7.51 -44.66 0.77
N ALA A 328 -7.89 -44.07 1.91
CA ALA A 328 -9.16 -44.32 2.59
C ALA A 328 -10.32 -43.43 2.11
N GLY A 329 -10.06 -42.42 1.27
CA GLY A 329 -11.07 -41.49 0.75
C GLY A 329 -11.59 -40.49 1.78
N THR A 330 -10.81 -40.17 2.81
CA THR A 330 -11.23 -39.29 3.92
C THR A 330 -10.41 -37.99 4.02
N ALA A 331 -9.54 -37.72 3.06
CA ALA A 331 -8.67 -36.53 3.04
C ALA A 331 -9.30 -35.39 2.21
N THR A 332 -9.15 -34.15 2.67
CA THR A 332 -9.57 -32.93 1.95
C THR A 332 -8.51 -32.47 0.94
N ALA A 333 -8.86 -31.54 0.03
CA ALA A 333 -7.89 -30.91 -0.87
C ALA A 333 -6.76 -30.19 -0.09
N LEU A 334 -7.07 -29.61 1.07
CA LEU A 334 -6.08 -28.99 1.95
C LEU A 334 -5.15 -30.03 2.59
N ASP A 335 -5.68 -31.19 2.99
CA ASP A 335 -4.85 -32.29 3.51
C ASP A 335 -3.90 -32.84 2.42
N CYS A 336 -4.38 -32.91 1.17
CA CYS A 336 -3.56 -33.26 0.02
C CYS A 336 -2.45 -32.24 -0.22
N GLN A 337 -2.77 -30.94 -0.18
CA GLN A 337 -1.78 -29.88 -0.37
C GLN A 337 -0.71 -29.90 0.73
N ILE A 338 -1.10 -30.01 2.00
CA ILE A 338 -0.16 -30.12 3.12
C ILE A 338 0.76 -31.33 2.94
N ALA A 339 0.21 -32.47 2.51
CA ALA A 339 0.99 -33.68 2.28
C ALA A 339 1.95 -33.53 1.09
N MET A 340 1.49 -32.98 -0.05
CA MET A 340 2.30 -32.83 -1.25
C MET A 340 3.38 -31.75 -1.10
N SER A 341 3.05 -30.60 -0.50
CA SER A 341 4.03 -29.53 -0.22
C SER A 341 5.12 -30.01 0.73
N GLY A 342 4.74 -30.73 1.79
CA GLY A 342 5.76 -31.27 2.67
C GLY A 342 6.59 -32.39 2.01
N LEU A 343 6.02 -33.18 1.09
CA LEU A 343 6.77 -34.17 0.30
C LEU A 343 7.76 -33.48 -0.63
N LEU A 344 7.38 -32.34 -1.20
CA LEU A 344 8.27 -31.51 -2.00
C LEU A 344 9.43 -31.00 -1.13
N GLU A 345 9.16 -30.43 0.05
CA GLU A 345 10.22 -30.01 0.99
C GLU A 345 11.15 -31.18 1.38
N TRP A 346 10.59 -32.38 1.55
CA TRP A 346 11.39 -33.59 1.83
C TRP A 346 12.28 -34.00 0.64
N CYS A 347 11.78 -33.85 -0.58
CA CYS A 347 12.53 -34.11 -1.80
C CYS A 347 13.63 -33.06 -2.03
N GLU A 348 13.33 -31.78 -1.82
CA GLU A 348 14.28 -30.68 -1.92
C GLU A 348 15.39 -30.79 -0.88
N ALA A 349 15.08 -31.32 0.31
CA ALA A 349 16.06 -31.64 1.34
C ALA A 349 16.96 -32.87 1.02
N GLY A 350 16.80 -33.51 -0.15
CA GLY A 350 17.62 -34.63 -0.59
C GLY A 350 17.38 -35.94 0.17
N CYS A 351 16.27 -36.05 0.90
CA CYS A 351 16.02 -37.17 1.81
C CYS A 351 15.75 -38.53 1.12
N GLU A 352 15.63 -38.58 -0.20
CA GLU A 352 15.31 -39.81 -0.95
C GLU A 352 16.42 -40.88 -0.93
N TYR A 353 17.67 -40.46 -0.74
CA TYR A 353 18.83 -41.36 -0.72
C TYR A 353 19.12 -41.97 0.66
N ALA A 354 18.44 -41.48 1.71
CA ALA A 354 18.74 -41.83 3.10
C ALA A 354 18.45 -43.30 3.48
N ASP A 355 17.52 -43.98 2.79
CA ASP A 355 17.02 -45.30 3.21
C ASP A 355 17.40 -46.50 2.30
N GLY A 356 18.29 -46.30 1.31
CA GLY A 356 18.85 -47.41 0.51
C GLY A 356 17.85 -48.08 -0.44
N TYR A 357 16.85 -47.35 -0.93
CA TYR A 357 15.97 -47.80 -2.00
C TYR A 357 16.73 -47.78 -3.34
N THR A 358 16.62 -48.86 -4.11
CA THR A 358 17.24 -48.97 -5.45
C THR A 358 16.33 -48.36 -6.50
N ASP A 359 16.91 -47.57 -7.43
CA ASP A 359 16.44 -46.81 -8.62
C ASP A 359 15.09 -47.10 -9.33
N GLU A 360 14.28 -48.08 -8.93
CA GLU A 360 13.05 -48.45 -9.66
C GLU A 360 11.75 -47.84 -9.09
N ASP A 361 11.76 -47.24 -7.90
CA ASP A 361 10.57 -46.62 -7.27
C ASP A 361 10.90 -45.27 -6.56
N GLN A 362 11.45 -44.30 -7.29
CA GLN A 362 11.73 -42.94 -6.76
C GLN A 362 10.46 -42.09 -6.67
N ILE A 363 10.25 -41.42 -5.53
CA ILE A 363 9.13 -40.49 -5.29
C ILE A 363 9.47 -39.08 -5.78
N CYS A 364 10.73 -38.65 -5.67
CA CYS A 364 11.21 -37.32 -6.03
C CYS A 364 11.70 -37.28 -7.49
N THR A 365 10.77 -37.43 -8.42
CA THR A 365 11.12 -37.29 -9.84
C THR A 365 11.44 -35.82 -10.17
N GLU A 366 12.25 -35.57 -11.20
CA GLU A 366 12.50 -34.21 -11.71
C GLU A 366 11.20 -33.45 -12.04
N GLU A 367 10.15 -34.18 -12.43
CA GLU A 367 8.81 -33.63 -12.68
C GLU A 367 8.11 -33.18 -11.39
N PHE A 368 8.28 -33.93 -10.29
CA PHE A 368 7.71 -33.56 -8.99
C PHE A 368 8.44 -32.38 -8.34
N LEU A 369 9.79 -32.37 -8.39
CA LEU A 369 10.62 -31.27 -7.89
C LEU A 369 10.38 -29.95 -8.63
N GLY A 370 9.94 -30.00 -9.89
CA GLY A 370 9.58 -28.82 -10.66
C GLY A 370 8.15 -28.31 -10.42
N SER A 371 7.38 -28.93 -9.53
CA SER A 371 5.99 -28.56 -9.28
C SER A 371 5.90 -27.32 -8.39
N SER A 372 5.23 -26.28 -8.88
CA SER A 372 4.94 -25.09 -8.08
C SER A 372 3.83 -25.34 -7.05
N ALA A 373 3.67 -24.42 -6.10
CA ALA A 373 2.52 -24.44 -5.18
C ALA A 373 1.18 -24.39 -5.92
N GLU A 374 1.10 -23.70 -7.06
CA GLU A 374 -0.08 -23.68 -7.93
C GLU A 374 -0.31 -25.03 -8.61
N ASP A 375 0.74 -25.71 -9.07
CA ASP A 375 0.64 -27.04 -9.68
C ASP A 375 0.18 -28.09 -8.66
N ILE A 376 0.73 -28.07 -7.44
CA ILE A 376 0.31 -28.94 -6.33
C ILE A 376 -1.14 -28.65 -5.95
N SER A 377 -1.51 -27.38 -5.86
CA SER A 377 -2.88 -26.96 -5.55
C SER A 377 -3.87 -27.43 -6.63
N LEU A 378 -3.49 -27.29 -7.90
CA LEU A 378 -4.30 -27.71 -9.05
C LEU A 378 -4.44 -29.23 -9.11
N GLU A 379 -3.35 -29.99 -8.93
CA GLU A 379 -3.38 -31.45 -8.94
C GLU A 379 -4.21 -31.99 -7.77
N CYS A 380 -4.03 -31.44 -6.56
CA CYS A 380 -4.88 -31.78 -5.41
C CYS A 380 -6.34 -31.39 -5.62
N ALA A 381 -6.64 -30.28 -6.28
CA ALA A 381 -8.01 -29.90 -6.65
C ALA A 381 -8.61 -30.82 -7.72
N VAL A 382 -7.80 -31.34 -8.66
CA VAL A 382 -8.24 -32.32 -9.65
C VAL A 382 -8.50 -33.69 -9.03
N LEU A 383 -7.65 -34.10 -8.08
CA LEU A 383 -7.78 -35.35 -7.33
C LEU A 383 -8.89 -35.30 -6.26
N HIS A 384 -9.18 -34.10 -5.74
CA HIS A 384 -10.23 -33.82 -4.75
C HIS A 384 -11.11 -32.62 -5.17
N PRO A 385 -11.92 -32.78 -6.24
CA PRO A 385 -12.69 -31.68 -6.85
C PRO A 385 -13.83 -31.12 -6.01
N ASP A 386 -14.12 -31.73 -4.86
CA ASP A 386 -15.28 -31.43 -4.03
C ASP A 386 -15.08 -30.22 -3.08
N ASN A 387 -14.01 -29.41 -3.24
CA ASN A 387 -13.72 -28.30 -2.30
C ASN A 387 -13.06 -27.03 -2.87
N SER A 388 -13.04 -26.80 -4.19
CA SER A 388 -12.61 -25.50 -4.76
C SER A 388 -13.82 -24.68 -5.24
N GLY A 389 -14.17 -23.61 -4.52
CA GLY A 389 -15.23 -22.67 -4.93
C GLY A 389 -14.93 -21.96 -6.25
N PHE A 390 -15.96 -21.64 -7.02
CA PHE A 390 -15.87 -21.03 -8.36
C PHE A 390 -15.98 -19.49 -8.31
N PHE A 391 -15.33 -18.77 -9.23
CA PHE A 391 -15.45 -17.33 -9.40
C PHE A 391 -16.38 -16.99 -10.59
N LEU A 392 -17.38 -16.12 -10.39
CA LEU A 392 -18.23 -15.59 -11.47
C LEU A 392 -17.94 -14.12 -11.74
N THR A 393 -17.74 -13.75 -13.01
CA THR A 393 -17.58 -12.37 -13.48
C THR A 393 -18.69 -12.03 -14.49
N GLY A 394 -19.49 -11.00 -14.21
CA GLY A 394 -20.57 -10.56 -15.11
C GLY A 394 -21.54 -9.53 -14.51
N THR A 395 -22.48 -9.05 -15.32
CA THR A 395 -23.60 -8.20 -14.87
C THR A 395 -24.84 -9.06 -14.68
N PHE A 396 -25.39 -9.06 -13.46
CA PHE A 396 -26.55 -9.85 -13.11
C PHE A 396 -27.76 -8.95 -12.85
N THR A 397 -28.93 -9.41 -13.26
CA THR A 397 -30.20 -8.71 -13.01
C THR A 397 -31.01 -9.50 -11.99
N ALA A 398 -31.56 -8.82 -10.97
CA ALA A 398 -32.40 -9.45 -9.97
C ALA A 398 -33.74 -9.84 -10.61
N THR A 399 -34.12 -11.11 -10.53
CA THR A 399 -35.35 -11.63 -11.14
C THR A 399 -36.42 -11.96 -10.12
N SER A 400 -36.04 -12.23 -8.87
CA SER A 400 -36.98 -12.39 -7.77
C SER A 400 -36.39 -11.94 -6.43
N PHE A 401 -37.26 -11.56 -5.50
CA PHE A 401 -36.89 -11.14 -4.15
C PHE A 401 -37.84 -11.77 -3.14
N THR A 402 -37.30 -12.46 -2.15
CA THR A 402 -38.08 -13.15 -1.11
C THR A 402 -37.55 -12.81 0.28
N MET A 403 -38.44 -12.41 1.18
CA MET A 403 -38.13 -12.13 2.58
C MET A 403 -38.67 -13.21 3.51
N TYR A 404 -37.81 -13.68 4.41
CA TYR A 404 -38.20 -14.60 5.47
C TYR A 404 -38.40 -13.87 6.79
N SER A 405 -39.30 -14.39 7.62
CA SER A 405 -39.63 -13.78 8.92
C SER A 405 -38.83 -14.36 10.09
N THR A 406 -37.99 -15.37 9.83
CA THR A 406 -37.16 -16.06 10.81
C THR A 406 -35.67 -15.85 10.48
N GLU A 407 -34.83 -15.85 11.52
CA GLU A 407 -33.37 -15.64 11.42
C GLU A 407 -32.62 -16.80 10.73
N ASP A 408 -33.26 -17.96 10.59
CA ASP A 408 -32.70 -19.13 9.89
C ASP A 408 -33.18 -19.24 8.43
N CYS A 409 -33.89 -18.21 7.95
CA CYS A 409 -34.47 -18.12 6.62
C CYS A 409 -35.40 -19.30 6.25
N SER A 410 -35.96 -19.99 7.25
CA SER A 410 -36.89 -21.11 7.06
C SER A 410 -38.35 -20.64 6.89
N GLY A 411 -39.18 -21.51 6.29
CA GLY A 411 -40.64 -21.30 6.14
C GLY A 411 -41.07 -20.69 4.81
N ASP A 412 -42.36 -20.34 4.72
CA ASP A 412 -42.96 -19.77 3.50
C ASP A 412 -42.51 -18.31 3.35
N GLY A 413 -41.41 -18.09 2.62
CA GLY A 413 -40.91 -16.75 2.31
C GLY A 413 -41.95 -15.87 1.61
N MET A 414 -41.91 -14.56 1.88
CA MET A 414 -42.82 -13.58 1.30
C MET A 414 -42.18 -12.92 0.10
N THR A 415 -42.80 -13.04 -1.07
CA THR A 415 -42.32 -12.45 -2.34
C THR A 415 -42.88 -11.05 -2.61
N GLY A 416 -43.71 -10.53 -1.71
CA GLY A 416 -44.37 -9.25 -1.84
C GLY A 416 -45.25 -8.95 -0.64
N MET A 417 -46.10 -7.93 -0.77
CA MET A 417 -47.01 -7.51 0.28
C MET A 417 -48.40 -7.17 -0.27
N CYS A 418 -49.42 -7.47 0.54
CA CYS A 418 -50.80 -7.10 0.22
C CYS A 418 -51.13 -5.69 0.71
N MET A 419 -51.78 -4.90 -0.14
CA MET A 419 -52.20 -3.52 0.18
C MET A 419 -53.31 -3.44 1.25
N ASP A 420 -53.82 -4.56 1.76
CA ASP A 420 -54.77 -4.59 2.87
C ASP A 420 -54.11 -4.53 4.26
N GLY A 421 -52.79 -4.76 4.34
CA GLY A 421 -52.02 -4.77 5.59
C GLY A 421 -52.33 -5.95 6.53
N VAL A 422 -53.02 -7.00 6.05
CA VAL A 422 -53.44 -8.15 6.89
C VAL A 422 -53.14 -9.49 6.22
N SER A 423 -53.27 -9.59 4.90
CA SER A 423 -53.05 -10.84 4.17
C SER A 423 -51.55 -11.13 4.02
N THR A 424 -51.14 -12.34 4.41
CA THR A 424 -49.72 -12.76 4.46
C THR A 424 -49.24 -13.51 3.23
N ASN A 425 -50.12 -13.77 2.25
CA ASN A 425 -49.75 -14.37 0.96
C ASN A 425 -50.63 -13.86 -0.19
N GLU A 426 -50.13 -14.03 -1.42
CA GLU A 426 -50.76 -13.53 -2.65
C GLU A 426 -52.16 -14.10 -2.88
N SER A 427 -52.36 -15.38 -2.55
CA SER A 427 -53.65 -16.05 -2.73
C SER A 427 -54.72 -15.43 -1.83
N ALA A 428 -54.43 -15.24 -0.55
CA ALA A 428 -55.32 -14.57 0.40
C ALA A 428 -55.59 -13.11 0.03
N CYS A 429 -54.57 -12.39 -0.45
CA CYS A 429 -54.70 -11.01 -0.91
C CYS A 429 -55.67 -10.89 -2.10
N THR A 430 -55.55 -11.80 -3.06
CA THR A 430 -56.40 -11.84 -4.26
C THR A 430 -57.83 -12.25 -3.92
N GLU A 431 -58.02 -13.21 -3.00
CA GLU A 431 -59.35 -13.60 -2.51
C GLU A 431 -60.04 -12.47 -1.72
N ALA A 432 -59.27 -11.62 -1.04
CA ALA A 432 -59.77 -10.40 -0.40
C ALA A 432 -60.09 -9.26 -1.39
N GLY A 433 -59.83 -9.45 -2.69
CA GLY A 433 -60.10 -8.49 -3.76
C GLY A 433 -59.09 -7.34 -3.83
N GLN A 434 -57.89 -7.54 -3.31
CA GLN A 434 -56.83 -6.55 -3.21
C GLN A 434 -55.68 -6.90 -4.16
N THR A 435 -54.84 -5.90 -4.44
CA THR A 435 -53.68 -6.07 -5.32
C THR A 435 -52.46 -6.49 -4.51
N TRP A 436 -51.84 -7.60 -4.90
CA TRP A 436 -50.53 -8.00 -4.43
C TRP A 436 -49.46 -7.17 -5.13
N MET A 437 -48.51 -6.63 -4.36
CA MET A 437 -47.36 -5.91 -4.92
C MET A 437 -46.12 -6.76 -4.66
N SER A 438 -45.48 -7.24 -5.73
CA SER A 438 -44.20 -7.94 -5.66
C SER A 438 -43.16 -7.01 -5.05
N TYR A 439 -42.27 -7.54 -4.20
CA TYR A 439 -41.15 -6.73 -3.73
C TYR A 439 -40.30 -6.25 -4.89
N LEU A 440 -40.09 -7.06 -5.94
CA LEU A 440 -39.34 -6.67 -7.13
C LEU A 440 -39.91 -5.42 -7.82
N ASP A 441 -41.24 -5.31 -7.87
CA ASP A 441 -41.93 -4.13 -8.45
C ASP A 441 -41.75 -2.87 -7.60
N VAL A 442 -41.43 -3.02 -6.30
CA VAL A 442 -41.18 -1.91 -5.37
C VAL A 442 -39.73 -1.42 -5.47
N ILE A 443 -38.77 -2.33 -5.60
CA ILE A 443 -37.33 -1.99 -5.63
C ILE A 443 -36.87 -1.51 -7.03
N GLY A 444 -37.59 -1.88 -8.10
CA GLY A 444 -37.24 -1.51 -9.47
C GLY A 444 -36.14 -2.41 -10.08
N ASP A 445 -35.69 -2.07 -11.29
CA ASP A 445 -34.61 -2.80 -11.97
C ASP A 445 -33.30 -2.65 -11.18
N LEU A 446 -32.91 -3.73 -10.48
CA LEU A 446 -31.64 -3.81 -9.76
C LEU A 446 -30.67 -4.67 -10.58
N SER A 447 -29.60 -4.04 -11.07
CA SER A 447 -28.48 -4.74 -11.72
C SER A 447 -27.24 -4.61 -10.86
N VAL A 448 -26.56 -5.74 -10.59
CA VAL A 448 -25.26 -5.74 -9.91
C VAL A 448 -24.18 -6.16 -10.89
N THR A 449 -23.06 -5.45 -10.89
CA THR A 449 -21.88 -5.80 -11.67
C THR A 449 -20.81 -6.22 -10.68
N THR A 450 -20.41 -7.48 -10.69
CA THR A 450 -19.33 -7.97 -9.82
C THR A 450 -18.01 -7.97 -10.59
N GLN A 451 -16.96 -7.46 -9.95
CA GLN A 451 -15.57 -7.81 -10.27
C GLN A 451 -15.05 -8.70 -9.14
N SER A 452 -14.03 -9.51 -9.43
CA SER A 452 -13.54 -10.62 -8.60
C SER A 452 -13.62 -10.37 -7.08
N GLY A 453 -14.30 -11.24 -6.34
CA GLY A 453 -14.27 -11.21 -4.88
C GLY A 453 -15.37 -11.98 -4.13
N ASP A 454 -16.57 -12.14 -4.70
CA ASP A 454 -17.73 -12.58 -3.90
C ASP A 454 -18.31 -13.94 -4.35
N ALA A 455 -18.46 -14.89 -3.42
CA ALA A 455 -18.85 -16.30 -3.66
C ALA A 455 -20.34 -16.60 -3.41
N ALA A 456 -21.03 -17.27 -4.35
CA ALA A 456 -22.42 -17.71 -4.22
C ALA A 456 -22.53 -19.21 -3.86
N TYR A 457 -23.55 -19.62 -3.09
CA TYR A 457 -23.77 -20.99 -2.61
C TYR A 457 -25.24 -21.44 -2.77
N CYS A 458 -25.50 -22.75 -2.85
CA CYS A 458 -26.84 -23.34 -2.80
C CYS A 458 -26.93 -24.30 -1.61
N ALA A 459 -28.04 -24.26 -0.85
CA ALA A 459 -28.28 -25.16 0.29
C ALA A 459 -29.55 -25.98 0.06
N ASP A 460 -29.47 -27.30 0.29
CA ASP A 460 -30.63 -28.17 0.52
C ASP A 460 -30.89 -28.21 2.04
N PHE A 461 -32.14 -28.03 2.46
CA PHE A 461 -32.54 -27.91 3.86
C PHE A 461 -33.05 -29.23 4.47
N ASP A 462 -33.06 -30.34 3.73
CA ASP A 462 -33.72 -31.58 4.19
C ASP A 462 -32.84 -32.57 4.98
N ASP A 463 -31.54 -32.32 5.17
CA ASP A 463 -30.70 -33.10 6.10
C ASP A 463 -29.93 -32.20 7.07
N GLU A 464 -30.26 -32.27 8.37
CA GLU A 464 -29.76 -31.37 9.42
C GLU A 464 -28.23 -31.38 9.63
N ILE A 465 -27.42 -32.11 8.85
CA ILE A 465 -25.95 -32.23 9.08
C ILE A 465 -25.11 -32.30 7.77
N GLU A 466 -25.66 -32.27 6.56
CA GLU A 466 -24.85 -32.44 5.33
C GLU A 466 -25.24 -31.40 4.25
N TYR A 467 -24.31 -30.50 3.93
CA TYR A 467 -24.44 -29.62 2.76
C TYR A 467 -23.95 -30.41 1.54
N ASP A 468 -24.85 -30.77 0.63
CA ASP A 468 -24.47 -31.37 -0.65
C ASP A 468 -24.06 -30.28 -1.65
N TRP A 469 -22.83 -30.37 -2.17
CA TRP A 469 -22.27 -29.39 -3.10
C TRP A 469 -22.32 -29.91 -4.53
N TYR A 470 -22.95 -29.16 -5.43
CA TYR A 470 -23.08 -29.51 -6.85
C TYR A 470 -22.28 -28.54 -7.73
N THR A 471 -21.52 -29.08 -8.69
CA THR A 471 -20.59 -28.30 -9.53
C THR A 471 -21.22 -27.77 -10.83
N ASN A 472 -22.45 -28.15 -11.15
CA ASN A 472 -23.23 -27.53 -12.22
C ASN A 472 -24.74 -27.64 -11.97
N GLN A 473 -25.51 -26.77 -12.63
CA GLN A 473 -26.96 -26.68 -12.50
C GLN A 473 -27.66 -28.02 -12.81
N ALA A 474 -27.19 -28.77 -13.81
CA ALA A 474 -27.83 -30.01 -14.22
C ALA A 474 -27.73 -31.12 -13.16
N ASP A 475 -26.64 -31.15 -12.39
CA ASP A 475 -26.44 -32.13 -11.30
C ASP A 475 -27.19 -31.74 -10.02
N CYS A 476 -27.33 -30.43 -9.75
CA CYS A 476 -28.19 -29.90 -8.69
C CYS A 476 -29.67 -30.21 -8.96
N GLU A 477 -30.15 -29.97 -10.18
CA GLU A 477 -31.52 -30.28 -10.62
C GLU A 477 -31.82 -31.79 -10.66
N ALA A 478 -30.80 -32.64 -10.81
CA ALA A 478 -30.95 -34.09 -10.89
C ALA A 478 -31.11 -34.76 -9.51
N ASN A 479 -30.58 -34.15 -8.44
CA ASN A 479 -30.56 -34.72 -7.09
C ASN A 479 -31.45 -33.98 -6.09
N GLY A 480 -31.78 -32.70 -6.32
CA GLY A 480 -32.76 -31.96 -5.53
C GLY A 480 -34.21 -32.28 -5.90
N SER A 481 -35.01 -32.70 -4.92
CA SER A 481 -36.42 -33.08 -5.10
C SER A 481 -37.39 -31.89 -5.29
N ALA A 482 -37.02 -30.86 -6.04
CA ALA A 482 -37.93 -29.76 -6.39
C ALA A 482 -37.82 -29.42 -7.87
N GLU A 483 -38.90 -29.67 -8.62
CA GLU A 483 -39.09 -29.11 -9.96
C GLU A 483 -38.91 -27.58 -9.91
N GLY A 484 -37.80 -27.04 -10.41
CA GLY A 484 -37.64 -25.61 -10.65
C GLY A 484 -36.36 -24.91 -10.15
N ALA A 485 -35.32 -25.59 -9.70
CA ALA A 485 -34.07 -24.96 -9.26
C ALA A 485 -33.16 -24.54 -10.43
N ALA A 486 -33.61 -23.57 -11.22
CA ALA A 486 -32.71 -22.67 -11.94
C ALA A 486 -32.59 -21.39 -11.11
N ASP A 487 -31.37 -20.83 -11.06
CA ASP A 487 -30.99 -19.53 -10.51
C ASP A 487 -30.33 -19.56 -9.11
N GLY A 488 -29.17 -18.91 -8.99
CA GLY A 488 -28.39 -18.84 -7.76
C GLY A 488 -29.05 -17.90 -6.75
N VAL A 489 -29.14 -18.36 -5.50
CA VAL A 489 -29.75 -17.62 -4.39
C VAL A 489 -28.65 -17.07 -3.48
N TRP A 490 -28.59 -15.75 -3.31
CA TRP A 490 -27.75 -15.11 -2.29
C TRP A 490 -28.57 -14.83 -1.03
N TYR A 491 -28.04 -15.18 0.14
CA TYR A 491 -28.59 -14.79 1.44
C TYR A 491 -27.64 -13.80 2.12
N ASP A 492 -28.18 -12.67 2.59
CA ASP A 492 -27.45 -11.79 3.51
C ASP A 492 -27.72 -12.17 4.99
N ALA A 493 -26.95 -11.58 5.91
CA ALA A 493 -27.12 -11.78 7.36
C ALA A 493 -28.50 -11.32 7.90
N SER A 494 -29.37 -10.77 7.05
CA SER A 494 -30.71 -10.27 7.35
C SER A 494 -31.84 -11.21 6.87
N CYS A 495 -31.52 -12.38 6.30
CA CYS A 495 -32.48 -13.31 5.68
C CYS A 495 -33.31 -12.71 4.53
N SER A 496 -32.69 -11.85 3.73
CA SER A 496 -33.22 -11.46 2.43
C SER A 496 -32.57 -12.31 1.33
N ALA A 497 -33.40 -12.97 0.50
CA ALA A 497 -32.95 -13.80 -0.60
C ALA A 497 -33.20 -13.09 -1.93
N ILE A 498 -32.14 -12.85 -2.70
CA ILE A 498 -32.22 -12.28 -4.05
C ILE A 498 -31.73 -13.31 -5.05
N ILE A 499 -32.57 -13.58 -6.05
CA ILE A 499 -32.23 -14.46 -7.15
C ILE A 499 -31.72 -13.63 -8.33
N TRP A 500 -30.54 -14.00 -8.82
CA TRP A 500 -29.84 -13.29 -9.89
C TRP A 500 -29.71 -14.18 -11.12
N THR A 501 -30.05 -13.63 -12.29
CA THR A 501 -29.78 -14.30 -13.57
C THR A 501 -28.75 -13.51 -14.38
N GLU A 502 -27.85 -14.22 -15.06
CA GLU A 502 -26.88 -13.62 -15.97
C GLU A 502 -27.61 -12.89 -17.11
N SER A 503 -27.24 -11.64 -17.33
CA SER A 503 -27.81 -10.82 -18.39
C SER A 503 -27.09 -11.16 -19.71
N ASN A 504 -27.76 -11.78 -20.68
CA ASN A 504 -27.19 -12.03 -22.01
C ASN A 504 -26.88 -10.75 -22.80
#